data_AF-A0A7V9EWK5-F1
#
_entry.id   AF-A0A7V9EWK5-F1
#
_cell.length_a   1.000
_cell.length_b   1.000
_cell.length_c   1.000
_cell.angle_alpha   90.00
_cell.angle_beta   90.00
_cell.angle_gamma   90.00
#
_symmetry.space_group_name_H-M   'P 1'
#
loop_
_entity.id
_entity.type
_entity.pdbx_description
1 polymer ?
#
loop_
_entity_poly.entity_id
_entity_poly.type
_entity_poly.pdbx_seq_one_letter_code
_entity_poly.pdbx_strand_id
1 'polypeptide(L)'
;MNLFDLVVVVMVIIAAAGGYRLGFLARALSWVGLAVGLFLTTRFLPQLLELAPFPADQATGRLLIAVGILLVGAFLGQGLGLLIGTKAHLAIPRAARPL
;
A
#
# COMPACT_ATOMS: atom_id res chain seq x y z
N MET A 1 -0.07 -30.83 -6.47
CA MET A 1 -0.09 -29.43 -5.99
C MET A 1 1.33 -29.07 -5.64
N ASN A 2 1.88 -28.05 -6.29
CA ASN A 2 3.26 -27.63 -6.10
C ASN A 2 3.37 -26.67 -4.92
N LEU A 3 4.58 -26.44 -4.40
CA LEU A 3 4.83 -25.50 -3.28
C LEU A 3 4.27 -24.09 -3.59
N PHE A 4 4.37 -23.68 -4.85
CA PHE A 4 3.78 -22.43 -5.33
C PHE A 4 2.26 -22.38 -5.12
N ASP A 5 1.54 -23.45 -5.47
CA ASP A 5 0.08 -23.53 -5.30
C ASP A 5 -0.30 -23.38 -3.82
N LEU A 6 0.47 -24.00 -2.93
CA LEU A 6 0.24 -23.92 -1.49
C LEU A 6 0.41 -22.49 -0.97
N VAL A 7 1.48 -21.80 -1.37
CA VAL A 7 1.73 -20.39 -0.99
C VAL A 7 0.59 -19.49 -1.48
N VAL A 8 0.14 -19.68 -2.71
CA VAL A 8 -0.97 -18.90 -3.28
C VAL A 8 -2.27 -19.13 -2.49
N VAL A 9 -2.60 -20.38 -2.15
CA VAL A 9 -3.80 -20.69 -1.35
C VAL A 9 -3.73 -20.03 0.03
N VAL A 10 -2.59 -20.10 0.72
CA VAL A 10 -2.40 -19.44 2.02
C VAL A 10 -2.56 -17.92 1.90
N MET A 11 -1.98 -17.30 0.87
CA MET A 11 -2.14 -15.87 0.58
C MET A 11 -3.61 -15.48 0.36
N VAL A 12 -4.38 -16.29 -0.39
CA VAL A 12 -5.81 -16.07 -0.62
C VAL A 12 -6.60 -16.15 0.68
N ILE A 13 -6.35 -17.14 1.53
CA ILE A 13 -7.03 -17.28 2.82
C ILE A 13 -6.74 -16.08 3.72
N ILE A 14 -5.48 -15.64 3.80
CA ILE A 14 -5.09 -14.46 4.57
C ILE A 14 -5.77 -13.20 4.02
N ALA A 15 -5.83 -13.05 2.70
CA ALA A 15 -6.49 -11.91 2.06
C ALA A 15 -8.00 -11.91 2.29
N ALA A 16 -8.67 -13.06 2.22
CA ALA A 16 -10.10 -13.20 2.48
C ALA A 16 -10.43 -12.93 3.95
N ALA A 17 -9.68 -13.54 4.88
CA ALA A 17 -9.86 -13.35 6.31
C ALA A 17 -9.52 -11.92 6.76
N GLY A 18 -8.44 -11.34 6.22
CA GLY A 18 -8.05 -9.96 6.48
C GLY A 18 -9.03 -8.95 5.91
N GLY A 19 -9.48 -9.16 4.67
CA GLY A 19 -10.45 -8.30 3.98
C GLY A 19 -11.81 -8.28 4.66
N TYR A 20 -12.28 -9.43 5.16
CA TYR A 20 -13.54 -9.53 5.89
C TYR A 20 -13.51 -8.77 7.24
N ARG A 21 -12.36 -8.76 7.93
CA ARG A 21 -12.21 -8.12 9.25
C ARG A 21 -11.86 -6.63 9.21
N LEU A 22 -11.20 -6.17 8.15
CA LEU A 22 -10.74 -4.78 8.02
C LEU A 22 -11.87 -3.77 7.80
N GLY A 23 -13.02 -4.21 7.28
CA GLY A 23 -14.14 -3.33 6.96
C GLY A 23 -13.92 -2.49 5.69
N PHE A 24 -15.01 -2.18 4.98
CA PHE A 24 -14.96 -1.47 3.69
C PHE A 24 -14.23 -0.12 3.78
N LEU A 25 -14.44 0.64 4.87
CA LEU A 25 -13.85 1.96 5.06
C LEU A 25 -12.32 1.92 5.20
N ALA A 26 -11.78 0.98 5.98
CA ALA A 26 -10.33 0.83 6.11
C ALA A 26 -9.70 0.42 4.79
N ARG A 27 -10.42 -0.39 4.00
CA ARG A 27 -9.97 -0.76 2.66
C ARG A 27 -10.00 0.45 1.73
N ALA A 28 -11.11 1.17 1.62
CA ALA A 28 -11.20 2.36 0.77
C ALA A 28 -10.08 3.39 1.08
N LEU A 29 -9.85 3.68 2.35
CA LEU A 29 -8.80 4.61 2.77
C LEU A 29 -7.39 4.08 2.49
N SER A 30 -7.18 2.76 2.54
CA SER A 30 -5.93 2.14 2.10
C SER A 30 -5.64 2.34 0.62
N TRP A 31 -6.66 2.26 -0.25
CA TRP A 31 -6.48 2.52 -1.69
C TRP A 31 -6.22 4.00 -1.96
N VAL A 32 -6.91 4.90 -1.25
CA VAL A 32 -6.64 6.35 -1.31
C VAL A 32 -5.21 6.64 -0.85
N GLY A 33 -4.79 6.05 0.27
CA GLY A 33 -3.43 6.17 0.77
C GLY A 33 -2.38 5.68 -0.24
N LEU A 34 -2.63 4.55 -0.92
CA LEU A 34 -1.77 4.04 -1.99
C LEU A 34 -1.66 5.08 -3.12
N ALA A 35 -2.81 5.57 -3.62
CA ALA A 35 -2.84 6.52 -4.72
C ALA A 35 -2.10 7.83 -4.38
N VAL A 36 -2.31 8.35 -3.16
CA VAL A 36 -1.61 9.54 -2.66
C VAL A 36 -0.12 9.29 -2.51
N GLY A 37 0.26 8.16 -1.91
CA GLY A 37 1.66 7.76 -1.76
C GLY A 37 2.36 7.66 -3.11
N LEU A 38 1.75 6.97 -4.08
CA LEU A 38 2.29 6.85 -5.43
C LEU A 38 2.39 8.22 -6.13
N PHE A 39 1.35 9.05 -6.02
CA PHE A 39 1.34 10.39 -6.60
C PHE A 39 2.48 11.27 -6.06
N LEU A 40 2.60 11.36 -4.73
CA LEU A 40 3.66 12.14 -4.09
C LEU A 40 5.03 11.61 -4.51
N THR A 41 5.23 10.30 -4.46
CA THR A 41 6.53 9.72 -4.78
C THR A 41 6.89 9.90 -6.25
N THR A 42 5.92 9.79 -7.17
CA THR A 42 6.13 10.09 -8.59
C THR A 42 6.47 11.57 -8.80
N ARG A 43 5.83 12.47 -8.04
CA ARG A 43 6.10 13.91 -8.12
C ARG A 43 7.50 14.26 -7.62
N PHE A 44 7.99 13.60 -6.57
CA PHE A 44 9.31 13.83 -5.98
C PHE A 44 10.41 12.91 -6.54
N LEU A 45 10.05 11.96 -7.39
CA LEU A 45 10.96 11.00 -8.00
C LEU A 45 12.24 11.63 -8.61
N PRO A 46 12.18 12.73 -9.40
CA PRO A 46 13.40 13.32 -9.94
C PRO A 46 14.37 13.77 -8.85
N GLN A 47 13.89 14.44 -7.80
CA GLN A 47 14.71 14.88 -6.67
C GLN A 47 15.27 13.70 -5.87
N LEU A 48 14.48 12.64 -5.72
CA LEU A 48 14.92 11.41 -5.04
C LEU A 48 16.00 10.66 -5.85
N LEU A 49 15.93 10.70 -7.18
CA LEU A 49 16.94 10.10 -8.05
C LEU A 49 18.23 10.92 -8.13
N GLU A 50 18.16 12.25 -7.96
CA GLU A 50 19.34 13.13 -7.87
C GLU A 50 20.17 12.87 -6.60
N LEU A 51 19.53 12.45 -5.52
CA LEU A 51 20.20 12.07 -4.27
C LEU A 51 20.94 10.73 -4.37
N ALA A 52 20.63 9.93 -5.40
CA ALA A 52 21.19 8.61 -5.57
C ALA A 52 22.54 8.71 -6.33
N PRO A 53 23.66 8.21 -5.77
CA PRO A 53 25.00 8.40 -6.34
C PRO A 53 25.28 7.41 -7.49
N PHE A 54 24.44 7.40 -8.53
CA PHE A 54 24.57 6.48 -9.65
C PHE A 54 25.11 7.17 -10.91
N PRO A 55 26.09 6.56 -11.58
CA PRO A 55 26.55 6.99 -12.90
C PRO A 55 25.40 7.05 -13.92
N ALA A 56 25.38 8.10 -14.75
CA ALA A 56 24.27 8.40 -15.68
C ALA A 56 24.07 7.32 -16.78
N ASP A 57 25.08 6.48 -17.00
CA ASP A 57 25.17 5.42 -18.01
C ASP A 57 24.45 4.11 -17.63
N GLN A 58 24.05 3.93 -16.36
CA GLN A 58 23.36 2.72 -15.90
C GLN A 58 21.83 2.86 -15.91
N ALA A 59 21.24 2.85 -17.11
CA ALA A 59 19.79 2.98 -17.31
C ALA A 59 18.96 1.95 -16.51
N THR A 60 19.40 0.68 -16.48
CA THR A 60 18.73 -0.40 -15.74
C THR A 60 18.73 -0.14 -14.22
N GLY A 61 19.85 0.34 -13.67
CA GLY A 61 19.96 0.65 -12.24
C GLY A 61 19.02 1.78 -11.83
N ARG A 62 18.98 2.86 -12.63
CA ARG A 62 18.02 3.96 -12.43
C ARG A 62 16.57 3.50 -12.46
N LEU A 63 16.21 2.62 -13.40
CA LEU A 63 14.85 2.08 -13.47
C LEU A 63 14.50 1.28 -12.21
N LEU A 64 15.39 0.38 -11.76
CA LEU A 64 15.15 -0.44 -10.57
C LEU A 64 15.00 0.40 -9.31
N ILE A 65 15.82 1.44 -9.15
CA ILE A 65 15.71 2.37 -8.02
C ILE A 65 14.41 3.17 -8.10
N ALA A 66 14.04 3.66 -9.28
CA ALA A 66 12.79 4.38 -9.46
C ALA A 66 11.58 3.50 -9.08
N VAL A 67 11.56 2.25 -9.54
CA VAL A 67 10.54 1.26 -9.16
C VAL A 67 10.56 1.02 -7.66
N GLY A 68 11.72 0.84 -7.06
CA GLY A 68 11.87 0.64 -5.60
C GLY A 68 11.32 1.82 -4.80
N ILE A 69 11.67 3.04 -5.19
CA ILE A 69 11.17 4.28 -4.58
C ILE A 69 9.65 4.34 -4.67
N LEU A 70 9.09 4.13 -5.87
CA LEU A 70 7.64 4.14 -6.09
C LEU A 70 6.91 3.08 -5.25
N LEU A 71 7.45 1.87 -5.16
CA LEU A 71 6.90 0.81 -4.33
C LEU A 71 6.90 1.18 -2.86
N VAL A 72 8.03 1.69 -2.34
CA VAL A 72 8.14 2.14 -0.94
C VAL A 72 7.11 3.22 -0.65
N GLY A 73 7.02 4.23 -1.51
CA GLY A 73 6.06 5.32 -1.36
C GLY A 73 4.60 4.87 -1.41
N ALA A 74 4.27 3.97 -2.35
CA ALA A 74 2.94 3.38 -2.45
C ALA A 74 2.57 2.56 -1.20
N PHE A 75 3.48 1.72 -0.70
CA PHE A 75 3.23 0.89 0.48
C PHE A 75 3.14 1.73 1.76
N LEU A 76 3.95 2.78 1.91
CA LEU A 76 3.85 3.72 3.03
C LEU A 76 2.51 4.44 3.03
N GLY A 77 2.10 5.00 1.88
CA GLY A 77 0.81 5.63 1.73
C GLY A 77 -0.35 4.68 2.01
N GLN A 78 -0.29 3.45 1.46
CA GLN A 78 -1.28 2.42 1.69
C GLN A 78 -1.41 2.07 3.17
N GLY A 79 -0.28 1.90 3.87
CA GLY A 79 -0.22 1.59 5.30
C GLY A 79 -0.82 2.70 6.16
N LEU A 80 -0.50 3.97 5.86
CA LEU A 80 -1.10 5.12 6.52
C LEU A 80 -2.62 5.19 6.30
N GLY A 81 -3.08 4.97 5.07
CA GLY A 81 -4.52 4.90 4.76
C GLY A 81 -5.24 3.80 5.54
N LEU A 82 -4.59 2.64 5.70
CA LEU A 82 -5.08 1.53 6.51
C LEU A 82 -5.15 1.87 8.00
N LEU A 83 -4.12 2.53 8.54
CA LEU A 83 -4.09 2.98 9.94
C LEU A 83 -5.16 4.03 10.23
N ILE A 84 -5.35 4.99 9.33
CA ILE A 84 -6.39 6.01 9.45
C ILE A 84 -7.76 5.36 9.39
N GLY A 85 -7.99 4.45 8.44
CA GLY A 85 -9.28 3.83 8.25
C GLY A 85 -9.69 2.82 9.32
N THR A 86 -8.71 2.14 9.95
CA THR A 86 -8.99 1.30 11.13
C THR A 86 -9.35 2.15 12.35
N LYS A 87 -8.70 3.31 12.54
CA LYS A 87 -9.05 4.26 13.62
C LYS A 87 -10.38 4.98 13.39
N ALA A 88 -10.73 5.30 12.15
CA ALA A 88 -11.99 5.98 11.80
C ALA A 88 -13.23 5.17 12.21
N HIS A 89 -13.14 3.84 12.26
CA HIS A 89 -14.24 2.98 12.71
C HIS A 89 -14.62 3.20 14.20
N LEU A 90 -13.69 3.72 15.01
CA LEU A 90 -13.95 4.06 16.42
C LEU A 90 -14.75 5.36 16.58
N ALA A 91 -14.78 6.22 15.55
CA ALA A 91 -15.49 7.50 15.57
C ALA A 91 -16.96 7.40 15.13
N ILE A 92 -17.42 6.21 14.71
CA ILE A 92 -18.82 5.97 14.33
C ILE A 92 -19.55 5.39 15.55
N PRO A 93 -20.43 6.15 16.24
CA PRO A 93 -21.15 5.67 17.41
C PRO A 93 -22.07 4.49 17.06
N ARG A 94 -22.16 3.49 17.94
CA ARG A 94 -23.05 2.31 17.83
C ARG A 94 -24.56 2.63 17.95
N ALA A 95 -25.00 3.83 17.58
CA ALA A 95 -26.31 4.37 17.95
C ALA A 95 -27.48 3.94 17.04
N ALA A 96 -27.31 2.94 16.16
CA ALA A 96 -28.40 2.43 15.31
C ALA A 96 -28.38 0.90 15.24
N ARG A 97 -28.70 0.23 16.35
CA ARG A 97 -29.19 -1.14 16.33
C ARG A 97 -30.65 -1.12 16.80
N PRO A 98 -31.66 -1.39 15.95
CA PRO A 98 -32.95 -1.80 16.46
C PRO A 98 -32.79 -3.16 17.16
N LEU A 99 -33.43 -3.25 18.34
CA LEU A 99 -33.45 -4.42 19.23
C LEU A 99 -33.98 -5.67 18.51
#